data_AF-A0A1I4EJR6-F1
#
_entry.id   AF-A0A1I4EJR6-F1
#
_cell.length_a   1.000
_cell.length_b   1.000
_cell.length_c   1.000
_cell.angle_alpha   90.00
_cell.angle_beta   90.00
_cell.angle_gamma   90.00
#
_symmetry.space_group_name_H-M   'P 1'
#
loop_
_entity.id
_entity.type
_entity.pdbx_description
1 polymer ?
#
loop_
_entity_poly.entity_id
_entity_poly.type
_entity_poly.pdbx_seq_one_letter_code
_entity_poly.pdbx_strand_id
1 'polypeptide(L)' 'MKFINFAKYRDLDQIAGARPAHFAYADRLRAQGKLAIGGPLLDDQGRRIGLLFV' A
#
# COMPACT_ATOMS: atom_id res chain seq x y z
N MET A 1 7.23 -15.20 11.29
CA MET A 1 6.18 -15.49 10.29
C MET A 1 5.93 -14.22 9.49
N LYS A 2 5.82 -14.29 8.16
CA LYS A 2 5.52 -13.13 7.30
C LYS A 2 4.09 -13.24 6.79
N PHE A 3 3.45 -12.10 6.56
CA PHE A 3 2.08 -12.03 6.04
C PHE A 3 2.04 -11.15 4.81
N ILE A 4 1.17 -11.50 3.86
CA ILE A 4 0.93 -10.66 2.69
C ILE A 4 -0.34 -9.85 2.95
N ASN A 5 -0.21 -8.54 3.00
CA ASN A 5 -1.34 -7.62 3.01
C ASN A 5 -1.54 -7.06 1.60
N PHE A 6 -2.66 -7.44 1.00
CA PHE A 6 -3.01 -7.11 -0.38
C PHE A 6 -4.36 -6.42 -0.43
N ALA A 7 -4.43 -5.29 -1.14
CA ALA A 7 -5.67 -4.56 -1.35
C ALA A 7 -5.77 -4.06 -2.79
N LYS A 8 -6.93 -4.27 -3.43
CA LYS A 8 -7.32 -3.60 -4.68
C LYS A 8 -8.24 -2.43 -4.38
N TYR A 9 -8.02 -1.32 -5.07
CA TYR A 9 -8.87 -0.13 -4.96
C TYR A 9 -10.20 -0.39 -5.66
N ARG A 10 -11.27 0.11 -5.03
CA ARG A 10 -12.63 0.10 -5.61
C ARG A 10 -13.09 1.51 -5.96
N ASP A 11 -12.71 2.48 -5.14
CA ASP A 11 -12.98 3.90 -5.31
C ASP A 11 -11.66 4.67 -5.22
N LEU A 12 -11.25 5.32 -6.31
CA LEU A 12 -9.95 6.00 -6.38
C LEU A 12 -9.94 7.33 -5.63
N ASP A 13 -11.09 8.00 -5.53
CA ASP A 13 -11.21 9.31 -4.87
C ASP A 13 -11.14 9.14 -3.35
N GLN A 14 -11.84 8.14 -2.83
CA GLN A 14 -11.73 7.75 -1.42
C GLN A 14 -10.29 7.38 -1.05
N ILE A 15 -9.60 6.65 -1.93
CA ILE A 15 -8.21 6.22 -1.71
C ILE A 15 -7.25 7.41 -1.75
N ALA A 16 -7.47 8.39 -2.63
CA ALA A 16 -6.64 9.58 -2.70
C ALA A 16 -6.60 10.33 -1.36
N GLY A 17 -7.76 10.50 -0.71
CA GLY A 17 -7.85 11.11 0.63
C GLY A 17 -7.12 10.31 1.72
N ALA A 18 -7.06 8.98 1.60
CA ALA A 18 -6.39 8.11 2.57
C ALA A 18 -4.86 8.00 2.37
N ARG A 19 -4.31 8.47 1.24
CA ARG A 19 -2.87 8.32 0.91
C ARG A 19 -1.92 8.85 1.99
N PRO A 20 -2.12 10.05 2.57
CA PRO A 20 -1.20 10.56 3.60
C PRO A 20 -1.16 9.65 4.83
N ALA A 21 -2.33 9.21 5.32
CA ALA A 21 -2.42 8.30 6.46
C ALA A 21 -1.80 6.92 6.15
N HIS A 22 -1.99 6.43 4.93
CA HIS A 22 -1.40 5.18 4.48
C HIS A 22 0.13 5.24 4.45
N PHE A 23 0.73 6.32 3.96
CA PHE A 23 2.19 6.48 3.97
C PHE A 23 2.75 6.60 5.38
N ALA A 24 2.10 7.35 6.27
CA ALA A 24 2.50 7.44 7.67
C ALA A 24 2.47 6.07 8.39
N TYR A 25 1.50 5.22 8.05
CA TYR A 25 1.44 3.84 8.53
C TYR A 25 2.61 2.99 7.98
N ALA A 26 2.88 3.08 6.68
CA ALA A 26 3.99 2.36 6.04
C ALA A 26 5.35 2.76 6.62
N ASP A 27 5.58 4.06 6.84
CA ASP A 27 6.80 4.59 7.46
C ASP A 27 6.98 4.07 8.88
N ARG A 28 5.90 4.01 9.67
CA ARG A 28 5.93 3.41 11.01
C ARG A 28 6.30 1.92 10.97
N LEU A 29 5.71 1.15 10.05
CA LEU A 29 6.06 -0.26 9.89
C LEU A 29 7.52 -0.45 9.49
N ARG A 30 8.02 0.39 8.58
CA ARG A 30 9.42 0.40 8.15
C ARG A 30 10.36 0.71 9.30
N ALA A 31 10.07 1.75 10.09
CA ALA A 31 10.87 2.14 11.26
C ALA A 31 10.93 1.03 12.33
N GLN A 32 9.90 0.20 12.43
CA GLN A 32 9.84 -0.93 13.36
C GLN A 32 10.47 -2.21 12.81
N GLY A 33 11.01 -2.21 11.58
CA GLY A 33 11.50 -3.41 10.91
C GLY A 33 10.40 -4.44 10.59
N LYS A 34 9.13 -4.00 10.56
CA LYS A 34 7.95 -4.85 10.32
C LYS A 34 7.47 -4.84 8.86
N LEU A 35 8.05 -3.99 8.02
CA LEU A 35 7.81 -3.96 6.58
C LEU A 35 9.03 -4.51 5.87
N ALA A 36 8.90 -5.68 5.25
CA ALA A 36 9.93 -6.27 4.41
C ALA A 36 9.91 -5.66 3.00
N ILE A 37 8.73 -5.57 2.37
CA ILE A 37 8.54 -4.99 1.04
C ILE A 37 7.21 -4.25 0.99
N GLY A 38 7.13 -3.14 0.26
CA GLY A 38 5.87 -2.48 0.00
C GLY A 38 5.85 -1.68 -1.30
N GLY A 39 4.68 -1.64 -1.96
CA GLY A 39 4.53 -0.88 -3.19
C GLY A 39 3.12 -0.87 -3.78
N PRO A 40 2.88 -0.01 -4.78
CA PRO A 40 1.63 0.00 -5.51
C PRO A 40 1.52 -1.23 -6.42
N LEU A 41 0.29 -1.70 -6.59
CA LEU A 41 -0.06 -2.58 -7.69
C LEU A 41 -0.45 -1.72 -8.88
N LEU A 42 0.12 -2.04 -10.05
CA LEU A 42 -0.14 -1.34 -11.29
C LEU A 42 -0.94 -2.25 -12.23
N ASP A 43 -1.83 -1.68 -13.02
CA ASP A 43 -2.35 -2.35 -14.21
C ASP A 43 -1.37 -2.24 -15.39
N ASP A 44 -1.74 -2.83 -16.52
CA ASP A 44 -0.91 -2.86 -17.74
C ASP A 44 -0.66 -1.47 -18.34
N GLN A 45 -1.40 -0.45 -17.88
CA GLN A 45 -1.24 0.95 -18.29
C GLN A 45 -0.44 1.76 -17.25
N GLY A 46 0.08 1.12 -16.20
CA GLY A 46 0.81 1.78 -15.12
C GLY A 46 -0.08 2.53 -14.12
N ARG A 47 -1.40 2.36 -14.17
CA ARG A 47 -2.32 3.00 -13.22
C ARG A 47 -2.33 2.23 -11.92
N ARG A 48 -2.34 2.95 -10.80
CA ARG A 48 -2.36 2.34 -9.46
C ARG A 48 -3.73 1.74 -9.19
N ILE A 49 -3.79 0.41 -9.11
CA ILE A 49 -5.01 -0.36 -8.85
C ILE A 49 -5.04 -0.98 -7.45
N GLY A 50 -3.96 -0.84 -6.69
CA GLY A 50 -3.90 -1.40 -5.35
C GLY A 50 -2.55 -1.20 -4.68
N LEU A 51 -2.32 -2.06 -3.68
CA LEU A 51 -1.20 -2.02 -2.75
C LEU A 51 -0.85 -3.47 -2.35
N LEU A 52 0.43 -3.69 -2.12
CA LEU A 52 0.97 -4.90 -1.49
C LEU A 52 1.99 -4.52 -0.42
N PHE A 53 1.84 -5.04 0.80
CA PHE A 53 2.86 -5.04 1.85
C PHE A 53 3.18 -6.48 2.28
N VAL A 54 4.46 -6.72 2.60
CA VAL A 54 5.00 -7.97 3.13
C VAL A 54 5.80 -7.69 4.39
#